data_AF-Q4MZ75-F1
#
_entry.id   AF-Q4MZ75-F1
#
_cell.length_a   1.000
_cell.length_b   1.000
_cell.length_c   1.000
_cell.angle_alpha   90.00
_cell.angle_beta   90.00
_cell.angle_gamma   90.00
#
_symmetry.space_group_name_H-M   'P 1'
#
loop_
_entity.id
_entity.type
_entity.pdbx_description
1 polymer ?
#
loop_
_entity_poly.entity_id
_entity_poly.type
_entity_poly.pdbx_seq_one_letter_code
_entity_poly.pdbx_strand_id
1 'polypeptide(L)'
;NQYRSRATEVVKAIIQGLNGKVDKLATAVVAKVEQALKSAQAQQDPVNLDLTETIQAVLNAANGLSTKADAVKTQLEEHLEITNIQSGVPKSQVTEALETLTDPAKRQAAVAEVKGALGASANDEAKIEDKDLTAPATEALKSVKLQNQAGAVKTKLTDQVTGQTQINIGDSITAALGKLEQLKSGTTGEKEPKDDAVQDVQSALSQGTAKTKFVSLFHIKGTDGYSSLDSAHWYIMFPFLMVLVGMGLVYCIYPAIAPGMIVPFYLVDKIEMVLLIATIFPALYVAIARSGKLIPGFGDFFDPVSPTCNWGAKNEPVWLPSDLGTGYHWHLTDLVIPTMIILAYLFIYSLHYRDSSVARSIINQPKMSTCLTILFYMCHEISLAVGFPGIFGGNGGGSILALTAQLMGAFLMCLLAPYSEGYIIEYKRHDPSNWPTAGMTRWNALRYWTKQASKNCNKNLAALFTKDLRRDLLLCIERNELI
;
A
#
# COMPACT_ATOMS: atom_id res chain seq x y z
N ASN A 1 11.91 -0.28 8.75
CA ASN A 1 10.87 -1.20 9.29
C ASN A 1 10.40 -2.27 8.31
N GLN A 2 10.10 -1.98 7.03
CA GLN A 2 9.63 -3.01 6.07
C GLN A 2 10.67 -4.09 5.75
N TYR A 3 11.94 -3.72 5.58
CA TYR A 3 13.02 -4.71 5.43
C TYR A 3 13.15 -5.63 6.65
N ARG A 4 12.97 -5.09 7.87
CA ARG A 4 12.95 -5.87 9.10
C ARG A 4 11.79 -6.87 9.09
N SER A 5 10.57 -6.43 8.76
CA SER A 5 9.39 -7.31 8.66
C SER A 5 9.57 -8.47 7.68
N ARG A 6 10.11 -8.20 6.49
CA ARG A 6 10.35 -9.25 5.49
C ARG A 6 11.53 -10.14 5.84
N ALA A 7 12.59 -9.58 6.43
CA ALA A 7 13.65 -10.39 7.01
C ALA A 7 13.12 -11.33 8.10
N THR A 8 12.20 -10.85 8.96
CA THR A 8 11.51 -11.68 9.95
C THR A 8 10.71 -12.81 9.28
N GLU A 9 9.99 -12.55 8.19
CA GLU A 9 9.28 -13.61 7.45
C GLU A 9 10.22 -14.64 6.83
N VAL A 10 11.34 -14.20 6.25
CA VAL A 10 12.35 -15.10 5.69
C VAL A 10 12.97 -15.96 6.80
N VAL A 11 13.31 -15.38 7.94
CA VAL A 11 13.82 -16.13 9.10
C VAL A 11 12.77 -17.12 9.62
N LYS A 12 11.49 -16.73 9.72
CA LYS A 12 10.39 -17.64 10.08
C LYS A 12 10.26 -18.80 9.09
N ALA A 13 10.38 -18.53 7.79
CA ALA A 13 10.32 -19.57 6.76
C ALA A 13 11.49 -20.55 6.89
N ILE A 14 12.69 -20.06 7.19
CA ILE A 14 13.86 -20.91 7.46
C ILE A 14 13.64 -21.78 8.70
N ILE A 15 13.17 -21.19 9.80
CA ILE A 15 12.82 -21.91 11.04
C ILE A 15 11.79 -23.02 10.76
N GLN A 16 10.71 -22.70 10.05
CA GLN A 16 9.69 -23.68 9.67
C GLN A 16 10.27 -24.77 8.75
N GLY A 17 11.15 -24.39 7.83
CA GLY A 17 11.86 -25.30 6.93
C GLY A 17 12.71 -26.31 7.69
N LEU A 18 13.45 -25.85 8.70
CA LEU A 18 14.28 -26.67 9.58
C LEU A 18 13.44 -27.61 10.46
N ASN A 19 12.39 -27.08 11.11
CA ASN A 19 11.47 -27.89 11.93
C ASN A 19 10.79 -29.00 11.11
N GLY A 20 10.56 -28.78 9.80
CA GLY A 20 9.97 -29.77 8.90
C GLY A 20 11.00 -30.66 8.16
N LYS A 21 12.30 -30.55 8.42
CA LYS A 21 13.32 -31.28 7.63
C LYS A 21 13.20 -32.79 7.80
N VAL A 22 13.08 -33.29 9.03
CA VAL A 22 12.96 -34.73 9.33
C VAL A 22 11.70 -35.31 8.69
N ASP A 23 10.59 -34.58 8.72
CA ASP A 23 9.32 -35.00 8.09
C ASP A 23 9.45 -35.12 6.56
N LYS A 24 10.16 -34.17 5.94
CA LYS A 24 10.46 -34.22 4.50
C LYS A 24 11.38 -35.39 4.15
N LEU A 25 12.37 -35.70 5.00
CA LEU A 25 13.25 -36.86 4.80
C LEU A 25 12.47 -38.17 4.92
N ALA A 26 11.59 -38.31 5.91
CA ALA A 26 10.74 -39.49 6.05
C ALA A 26 9.83 -39.68 4.81
N THR A 27 9.24 -38.59 4.32
CA THR A 27 8.43 -38.61 3.09
C THR A 27 9.26 -39.00 1.86
N ALA A 28 10.50 -38.50 1.77
CA ALA A 28 11.41 -38.80 0.67
C ALA A 28 11.87 -40.27 0.68
N VAL A 29 12.09 -40.86 1.85
CA VAL A 29 12.38 -42.29 2.01
C VAL A 29 11.25 -43.13 1.43
N VAL A 30 10.01 -42.90 1.87
CA VAL A 30 8.84 -43.65 1.38
C VAL A 30 8.66 -43.49 -0.13
N ALA A 31 8.84 -42.27 -0.66
CA ALA A 31 8.75 -42.03 -2.11
C ALA A 31 9.85 -42.77 -2.91
N LYS A 32 11.06 -42.86 -2.37
CA LYS A 32 12.17 -43.58 -3.01
C LYS A 32 11.98 -45.09 -2.95
N VAL A 33 11.44 -45.61 -1.85
CA VAL A 33 11.07 -47.02 -1.71
C VAL A 33 9.93 -47.38 -2.66
N GLU A 34 8.91 -46.53 -2.80
CA GLU A 34 7.85 -46.69 -3.80
C GLU A 34 8.44 -46.76 -5.23
N GLN A 35 9.41 -45.90 -5.55
CA GLN A 35 10.10 -45.92 -6.83
C GLN A 35 10.89 -47.23 -7.03
N ALA A 36 11.61 -47.69 -6.01
CA ALA A 36 12.35 -48.95 -6.05
C ALA A 36 11.42 -50.14 -6.28
N LEU A 37 10.28 -50.20 -5.57
CA LEU A 37 9.25 -51.24 -5.74
C LEU A 37 8.67 -51.27 -7.16
N LYS A 38 8.39 -50.10 -7.75
CA LYS A 38 7.94 -49.99 -9.16
C LYS A 38 8.96 -50.56 -10.14
N SER A 39 10.25 -50.27 -9.92
CA SER A 39 11.32 -50.85 -10.74
C SER A 39 11.46 -52.36 -10.53
N ALA A 40 11.29 -52.83 -9.30
CA ALA A 40 11.34 -54.24 -8.94
C ALA A 40 10.19 -55.05 -9.55
N GLN A 41 9.00 -54.46 -9.70
CA GLN A 41 7.82 -55.10 -10.30
C GLN A 41 8.05 -55.56 -11.75
N ALA A 42 8.97 -54.92 -12.48
CA ALA A 42 9.32 -55.30 -13.86
C ALA A 42 10.29 -56.49 -13.94
N GLN A 43 10.87 -56.94 -12.83
CA GLN A 43 11.81 -58.07 -12.80
C GLN A 43 11.08 -59.42 -12.87
N GLN A 44 11.87 -60.46 -13.20
CA GLN A 44 11.43 -61.86 -13.16
C GLN A 44 11.35 -62.34 -11.70
N ASP A 45 10.37 -63.19 -11.39
CA ASP A 45 10.15 -63.72 -10.05
C ASP A 45 11.17 -64.85 -9.75
N PRO A 46 11.87 -64.85 -8.59
CA PRO A 46 11.85 -63.87 -7.49
C PRO A 46 12.64 -62.59 -7.79
N VAL A 47 12.15 -61.47 -7.24
CA VAL A 47 12.68 -60.13 -7.46
C VAL A 47 13.92 -59.88 -6.58
N ASN A 48 14.98 -59.30 -7.16
CA ASN A 48 16.12 -58.82 -6.40
C ASN A 48 15.85 -57.39 -5.92
N LEU A 49 15.41 -57.24 -4.68
CA LEU A 49 15.10 -55.97 -4.04
C LEU A 49 15.95 -55.80 -2.78
N ASP A 50 16.83 -54.80 -2.81
CA ASP A 50 17.53 -54.31 -1.61
C ASP A 50 17.17 -52.84 -1.37
N LEU A 51 16.45 -52.58 -0.28
CA LEU A 51 16.06 -51.23 0.12
C LEU A 51 17.19 -50.48 0.84
N THR A 52 18.29 -51.16 1.20
CA THR A 52 19.40 -50.57 1.99
C THR A 52 20.02 -49.38 1.27
N GLU A 53 20.48 -49.55 0.02
CA GLU A 53 21.06 -48.47 -0.75
C GLU A 53 20.05 -47.35 -1.05
N THR A 54 18.78 -47.72 -1.27
CA THR A 54 17.68 -46.77 -1.54
C THR A 54 17.44 -45.85 -0.34
N ILE A 55 17.40 -46.42 0.87
CA ILE A 55 17.18 -45.68 2.11
C ILE A 55 18.44 -44.88 2.47
N GLN A 56 19.63 -45.46 2.35
CA GLN A 56 20.90 -44.76 2.61
C GLN A 56 21.16 -43.61 1.64
N ALA A 57 20.68 -43.68 0.40
CA ALA A 57 20.76 -42.57 -0.54
C ALA A 57 20.00 -41.34 -0.04
N VAL A 58 18.90 -41.54 0.70
CA VAL A 58 18.12 -40.45 1.33
C VAL A 58 18.66 -40.10 2.70
N LEU A 59 18.96 -41.09 3.54
CA LEU A 59 19.55 -40.96 4.88
C LEU A 59 21.06 -41.14 4.77
N ASN A 60 21.74 -40.12 4.26
CA ASN A 60 23.15 -40.19 3.97
C ASN A 60 24.01 -39.52 5.05
N ALA A 61 25.32 -39.71 4.98
CA ALA A 61 26.25 -39.11 5.94
C ALA A 61 26.19 -37.56 5.96
N ALA A 62 25.77 -36.92 4.85
CA ALA A 62 25.69 -35.46 4.74
C ALA A 62 24.54 -34.88 5.56
N ASN A 63 23.43 -35.61 5.75
CA ASN A 63 22.35 -35.21 6.65
C ASN A 63 22.44 -35.84 8.04
N GLY A 64 23.49 -36.62 8.34
CA GLY A 64 23.79 -37.14 9.67
C GLY A 64 22.97 -38.37 10.11
N LEU A 65 22.08 -38.89 9.27
CA LEU A 65 21.13 -39.95 9.65
C LEU A 65 21.46 -41.34 9.09
N SER A 66 22.65 -41.52 8.50
CA SER A 66 23.05 -42.81 7.90
C SER A 66 23.04 -43.99 8.87
N THR A 67 23.28 -43.75 10.15
CA THR A 67 23.22 -44.77 11.21
C THR A 67 21.80 -45.24 11.53
N LYS A 68 20.77 -44.50 11.10
CA LYS A 68 19.35 -44.85 11.29
C LYS A 68 18.76 -45.61 10.11
N ALA A 69 19.51 -45.73 9.00
CA ALA A 69 19.02 -46.35 7.77
C ALA A 69 18.56 -47.81 7.99
N ASP A 70 19.28 -48.58 8.80
CA ASP A 70 18.93 -49.97 9.09
C ASP A 70 17.65 -50.07 9.94
N ALA A 71 17.50 -49.21 10.95
CA ALA A 71 16.29 -49.17 11.78
C ALA A 71 15.05 -48.76 10.95
N VAL A 72 15.21 -47.79 10.05
CA VAL A 72 14.17 -47.35 9.12
C VAL A 72 13.82 -48.46 8.13
N LYS A 73 14.82 -49.17 7.61
CA LYS A 73 14.63 -50.32 6.72
C LYS A 73 13.80 -51.40 7.39
N THR A 74 14.21 -51.86 8.57
CA THR A 74 13.51 -52.91 9.31
C THR A 74 12.05 -52.55 9.55
N GLN A 75 11.78 -51.33 10.02
CA GLN A 75 10.40 -50.90 10.28
C GLN A 75 9.55 -50.80 9.01
N LEU A 76 10.15 -50.36 7.90
CA LEU A 76 9.42 -50.24 6.65
C LEU A 76 9.19 -51.60 5.97
N GLU A 77 10.12 -52.54 6.08
CA GLU A 77 9.96 -53.93 5.63
C GLU A 77 8.86 -54.65 6.42
N GLU A 78 8.82 -54.45 7.76
CA GLU A 78 7.76 -54.98 8.62
C GLU A 78 6.39 -54.39 8.26
N HIS A 79 6.30 -53.07 8.09
CA HIS A 79 5.05 -52.39 7.72
C HIS A 79 4.53 -52.75 6.33
N LEU A 80 5.43 -53.06 5.38
CA LEU A 80 5.08 -53.45 4.00
C LEU A 80 5.00 -54.96 3.80
N GLU A 81 5.17 -55.75 4.87
CA GLU A 81 5.15 -57.23 4.84
C GLU A 81 6.16 -57.84 3.85
N ILE A 82 7.30 -57.15 3.62
CA ILE A 82 8.36 -57.59 2.72
C ILE A 82 9.31 -58.50 3.50
N THR A 83 9.39 -59.77 3.10
CA THR A 83 10.32 -60.73 3.73
C THR A 83 11.43 -61.11 2.75
N ASN A 84 12.66 -60.67 3.02
CA ASN A 84 13.81 -61.04 2.19
C ASN A 84 14.32 -62.44 2.57
N ILE A 85 14.17 -63.40 1.67
CA ILE A 85 14.69 -64.77 1.80
C ILE A 85 16.00 -64.81 0.98
N GLN A 86 16.97 -65.67 1.33
CA GLN A 86 18.22 -65.85 0.54
C GLN A 86 17.99 -66.09 -0.98
N SER A 87 16.76 -66.39 -1.40
CA SER A 87 16.31 -66.62 -2.76
C SER A 87 15.67 -65.41 -3.46
N GLY A 88 15.56 -64.23 -2.82
CA GLY A 88 14.88 -63.03 -3.35
C GLY A 88 13.47 -62.80 -2.77
N VAL A 89 12.85 -61.67 -3.15
CA VAL A 89 11.51 -61.25 -2.67
C VAL A 89 10.44 -61.72 -3.66
N PRO A 90 9.35 -62.40 -3.22
CA PRO A 90 8.25 -62.78 -4.10
C PRO A 90 7.61 -61.56 -4.77
N LYS A 91 7.32 -61.66 -6.07
CA LYS A 91 6.68 -60.58 -6.83
C LYS A 91 5.29 -60.20 -6.28
N SER A 92 4.59 -61.11 -5.63
CA SER A 92 3.31 -60.84 -4.96
C SER A 92 3.49 -59.84 -3.82
N GLN A 93 4.49 -60.01 -2.96
CA GLN A 93 4.81 -59.08 -1.86
C GLN A 93 5.18 -57.68 -2.38
N VAL A 94 5.95 -57.60 -3.48
CA VAL A 94 6.27 -56.32 -4.13
C VAL A 94 5.01 -55.60 -4.64
N THR A 95 4.05 -56.36 -5.16
CA THR A 95 2.78 -55.81 -5.68
C THR A 95 1.89 -55.33 -4.55
N GLU A 96 1.75 -56.10 -3.47
CA GLU A 96 0.99 -55.74 -2.27
C GLU A 96 1.59 -54.52 -1.53
N ALA A 97 2.92 -54.46 -1.42
CA ALA A 97 3.62 -53.30 -0.88
C ALA A 97 3.38 -52.04 -1.74
N LEU A 98 3.35 -52.19 -3.07
CA LEU A 98 3.08 -51.07 -3.98
C LEU A 98 1.62 -50.59 -3.89
N GLU A 99 0.65 -51.50 -3.78
CA GLU A 99 -0.75 -51.16 -3.54
C GLU A 99 -0.92 -50.41 -2.21
N THR A 100 -0.21 -50.85 -1.17
CA THR A 100 -0.17 -50.18 0.14
C THR A 100 0.37 -48.75 0.05
N LEU A 101 1.43 -48.50 -0.74
CA LEU A 101 1.99 -47.15 -0.90
C LEU A 101 1.22 -46.28 -1.90
N THR A 102 0.32 -46.85 -2.70
CA THR A 102 -0.54 -46.12 -3.64
C THR A 102 -1.78 -45.55 -2.93
N ASP A 103 -2.22 -46.17 -1.84
CA ASP A 103 -3.26 -45.63 -0.97
C ASP A 103 -2.71 -44.46 -0.11
N PRO A 104 -3.33 -43.26 -0.16
CA PRO A 104 -2.83 -42.08 0.56
C PRO A 104 -2.78 -42.24 2.09
N ALA A 105 -3.74 -42.94 2.70
CA ALA A 105 -3.81 -43.11 4.14
C ALA A 105 -2.74 -44.09 4.62
N LYS A 106 -2.57 -45.20 3.90
CA LYS A 106 -1.53 -46.20 4.19
C LYS A 106 -0.12 -45.67 3.91
N ARG A 107 0.05 -44.86 2.85
CA ARG A 107 1.29 -44.13 2.60
C ARG A 107 1.66 -43.20 3.75
N GLN A 108 0.68 -42.52 4.35
CA GLN A 108 0.93 -41.64 5.49
C GLN A 108 1.30 -42.45 6.75
N ALA A 109 0.74 -43.64 6.93
CA ALA A 109 1.15 -44.57 7.99
C ALA A 109 2.61 -45.01 7.81
N ALA A 110 3.03 -45.36 6.58
CA ALA A 110 4.42 -45.69 6.29
C ALA A 110 5.38 -44.52 6.58
N VAL A 111 4.97 -43.27 6.31
CA VAL A 111 5.76 -42.07 6.69
C VAL A 111 5.85 -41.93 8.21
N ALA A 112 4.78 -42.24 8.95
CA ALA A 112 4.79 -42.23 10.40
C ALA A 112 5.73 -43.29 10.99
N GLU A 113 5.78 -44.49 10.41
CA GLU A 113 6.72 -45.53 10.82
C GLU A 113 8.17 -45.12 10.59
N VAL A 114 8.48 -44.55 9.40
CA VAL A 114 9.82 -44.02 9.13
C VAL A 114 10.18 -42.92 10.13
N LYS A 115 9.24 -42.02 10.47
CA LYS A 115 9.47 -40.97 11.46
C LYS A 115 9.71 -41.55 12.87
N GLY A 116 8.95 -42.58 13.25
CA GLY A 116 9.15 -43.32 14.50
C GLY A 116 10.54 -43.94 14.57
N ALA A 117 10.99 -44.56 13.49
CA ALA A 117 12.32 -45.19 13.37
C ALA A 117 13.48 -44.18 13.39
N LEU A 118 13.28 -42.95 12.89
CA LEU A 118 14.27 -41.87 13.01
C LEU A 118 14.43 -41.38 14.46
N GLY A 119 13.39 -41.52 15.28
CA GLY A 119 13.42 -41.26 16.73
C GLY A 119 13.20 -39.79 17.13
N ALA A 120 12.90 -39.56 18.40
CA ALA A 120 12.62 -38.23 18.95
C ALA A 120 13.84 -37.29 18.93
N SER A 121 15.05 -37.84 18.96
CA SER A 121 16.32 -37.11 18.85
C SER A 121 16.76 -36.85 17.41
N ALA A 122 15.94 -37.18 16.39
CA ALA A 122 16.32 -37.02 14.99
C ALA A 122 16.76 -35.59 14.64
N ASN A 123 16.21 -34.57 15.28
CA ASN A 123 16.61 -33.17 15.09
C ASN A 123 17.99 -32.84 15.70
N ASP A 124 18.42 -33.58 16.72
CA ASP A 124 19.74 -33.42 17.34
C ASP A 124 20.84 -34.12 16.52
N GLU A 125 20.47 -35.13 15.74
CA GLU A 125 21.38 -35.90 14.88
C GLU A 125 21.39 -35.39 13.42
N ALA A 126 20.26 -34.86 12.93
CA ALA A 126 20.13 -34.38 11.56
C ALA A 126 20.95 -33.10 11.34
N LYS A 127 21.84 -33.16 10.35
CA LYS A 127 22.75 -32.06 9.99
C LYS A 127 22.13 -31.13 8.97
N ILE A 128 22.45 -29.84 9.06
CA ILE A 128 21.99 -28.81 8.14
C ILE A 128 22.85 -28.75 6.89
N GLU A 129 22.19 -28.58 5.75
CA GLU A 129 22.78 -28.42 4.43
C GLU A 129 22.42 -27.04 3.86
N ASP A 130 23.17 -26.59 2.85
CA ASP A 130 22.93 -25.33 2.14
C ASP A 130 21.48 -25.14 1.66
N LYS A 131 20.87 -26.24 1.20
CA LYS A 131 19.49 -26.27 0.67
C LYS A 131 18.45 -25.95 1.75
N ASP A 132 18.75 -26.23 3.02
CA ASP A 132 17.80 -26.04 4.12
C ASP A 132 17.67 -24.57 4.52
N LEU A 133 18.68 -23.75 4.21
CA LEU A 133 18.63 -22.30 4.37
C LEU A 133 18.12 -21.62 3.09
N THR A 134 18.60 -22.09 1.92
CA THR A 134 18.31 -21.43 0.64
C THR A 134 16.91 -21.73 0.11
N ALA A 135 16.39 -22.95 0.22
CA ALA A 135 15.08 -23.28 -0.34
C ALA A 135 13.92 -22.55 0.38
N PRO A 136 13.86 -22.50 1.73
CA PRO A 136 12.82 -21.73 2.41
C PRO A 136 12.95 -20.22 2.17
N ALA A 137 14.18 -19.69 2.13
CA ALA A 137 14.42 -18.30 1.78
C ALA A 137 13.97 -17.98 0.34
N THR A 138 14.24 -18.89 -0.61
CA THR A 138 13.80 -18.77 -2.01
C THR A 138 12.28 -18.67 -2.05
N GLU A 139 11.56 -19.57 -1.37
CA GLU A 139 10.10 -19.57 -1.34
C GLU A 139 9.53 -18.28 -0.74
N ALA A 140 10.05 -17.85 0.41
CA ALA A 140 9.64 -16.60 1.05
C ALA A 140 9.85 -15.39 0.13
N LEU A 141 10.95 -15.38 -0.63
CA LEU A 141 11.33 -14.27 -1.51
C LEU A 141 10.67 -14.30 -2.90
N LYS A 142 9.99 -15.40 -3.28
CA LYS A 142 9.25 -15.49 -4.57
C LYS A 142 8.15 -14.43 -4.66
N SER A 143 7.43 -14.21 -3.57
CA SER A 143 6.33 -13.23 -3.48
C SER A 143 6.78 -11.81 -3.85
N VAL A 144 8.05 -11.49 -3.62
CA VAL A 144 8.67 -10.18 -3.89
C VAL A 144 9.65 -10.20 -5.05
N LYS A 145 9.70 -11.29 -5.84
CA LYS A 145 10.59 -11.45 -7.01
C LYS A 145 12.09 -11.29 -6.69
N LEU A 146 12.50 -11.69 -5.48
CA LEU A 146 13.89 -11.64 -5.00
C LEU A 146 14.46 -13.03 -4.73
N GLN A 147 13.88 -14.09 -5.28
CA GLN A 147 14.32 -15.47 -5.05
C GLN A 147 15.83 -15.70 -5.33
N ASN A 148 16.42 -14.92 -6.25
CA ASN A 148 17.85 -14.98 -6.56
C ASN A 148 18.75 -14.50 -5.40
N GLN A 149 18.19 -13.84 -4.38
CA GLN A 149 18.90 -13.35 -3.20
C GLN A 149 18.98 -14.38 -2.07
N ALA A 150 18.33 -15.54 -2.21
CA ALA A 150 18.38 -16.60 -1.21
C ALA A 150 19.83 -17.07 -0.92
N GLY A 151 20.71 -17.03 -1.92
CA GLY A 151 22.14 -17.31 -1.74
C GLY A 151 22.82 -16.30 -0.82
N ALA A 152 22.53 -15.01 -0.98
CA ALA A 152 23.07 -13.95 -0.13
C ALA A 152 22.54 -14.04 1.31
N VAL A 153 21.26 -14.42 1.47
CA VAL A 153 20.66 -14.71 2.79
C VAL A 153 21.42 -15.83 3.48
N LYS A 154 21.68 -16.95 2.79
CA LYS A 154 22.49 -18.05 3.31
C LYS A 154 23.87 -17.54 3.75
N THR A 155 24.60 -16.88 2.84
CA THR A 155 25.95 -16.38 3.14
C THR A 155 25.96 -15.54 4.41
N LYS A 156 25.03 -14.58 4.54
CA LYS A 156 24.96 -13.70 5.71
C LYS A 156 24.63 -14.42 7.02
N LEU A 157 23.81 -15.47 6.98
CA LEU A 157 23.50 -16.28 8.15
C LEU A 157 24.66 -17.21 8.57
N THR A 158 25.53 -17.57 7.63
CA THR A 158 26.68 -18.48 7.86
C THR A 158 28.01 -17.77 8.08
N ASP A 159 28.07 -16.47 7.79
CA ASP A 159 29.26 -15.63 7.95
C ASP A 159 29.79 -15.73 9.39
N GLN A 160 31.10 -15.96 9.53
CA GLN A 160 31.77 -16.13 10.83
C GLN A 160 32.22 -14.80 11.44
N VAL A 161 31.51 -13.70 11.13
CA VAL A 161 31.83 -12.36 11.66
C VAL A 161 31.22 -12.20 13.04
N THR A 162 32.00 -11.68 13.99
CA THR A 162 31.55 -11.42 15.37
C THR A 162 30.28 -10.57 15.39
N GLY A 163 29.25 -11.03 16.12
CA GLY A 163 27.96 -10.34 16.23
C GLY A 163 26.91 -10.72 15.18
N GLN A 164 27.18 -11.73 14.35
CA GLN A 164 26.22 -12.32 13.41
C GLN A 164 25.67 -13.66 13.94
N THR A 165 24.72 -14.22 13.22
CA THR A 165 24.01 -15.47 13.55
C THR A 165 24.92 -16.70 13.54
N GLN A 166 25.91 -16.74 12.64
CA GLN A 166 26.98 -17.74 12.58
C GLN A 166 26.48 -19.20 12.55
N ILE A 167 25.53 -19.53 11.67
CA ILE A 167 25.10 -20.91 11.46
C ILE A 167 26.21 -21.68 10.75
N ASN A 168 26.61 -22.85 11.26
CA ASN A 168 27.57 -23.71 10.55
C ASN A 168 26.80 -24.78 9.77
N ILE A 169 27.17 -24.96 8.51
CA ILE A 169 26.70 -26.11 7.73
C ILE A 169 27.30 -27.37 8.34
N GLY A 170 26.47 -28.39 8.60
CA GLY A 170 26.85 -29.57 9.36
C GLY A 170 26.50 -29.54 10.85
N ASP A 171 26.08 -28.39 11.41
CA ASP A 171 25.48 -28.33 12.76
C ASP A 171 24.14 -29.10 12.78
N SER A 172 23.72 -29.54 13.96
CA SER A 172 22.39 -30.14 14.14
C SER A 172 21.28 -29.11 13.93
N ILE A 173 20.08 -29.58 13.59
CA ILE A 173 18.89 -28.72 13.48
C ILE A 173 18.68 -27.93 14.78
N THR A 174 18.78 -28.59 15.93
CA THR A 174 18.65 -27.97 17.25
C THR A 174 19.65 -26.84 17.47
N ALA A 175 20.92 -27.04 17.07
CA ALA A 175 21.95 -26.02 17.22
C ALA A 175 21.68 -24.77 16.36
N ALA A 176 21.18 -24.92 15.12
CA ALA A 176 20.83 -23.75 14.32
C ALA A 176 19.53 -23.08 14.75
N LEU A 177 18.53 -23.85 15.20
CA LEU A 177 17.33 -23.26 15.79
C LEU A 177 17.68 -22.40 17.02
N GLY A 178 18.63 -22.85 17.85
CA GLY A 178 19.14 -22.05 18.96
C GLY A 178 19.83 -20.73 18.54
N LYS A 179 20.30 -20.62 17.30
CA LYS A 179 20.86 -19.38 16.73
C LYS A 179 19.80 -18.49 16.07
N LEU A 180 18.70 -19.09 15.59
CA LEU A 180 17.63 -18.41 14.85
C LEU A 180 16.44 -17.97 15.72
N GLU A 181 16.21 -18.63 16.85
CA GLU A 181 15.06 -18.41 17.72
C GLU A 181 15.48 -17.82 19.08
N GLN A 182 14.64 -16.95 19.63
CA GLN A 182 14.73 -16.47 21.01
C GLN A 182 13.36 -16.59 21.68
N LEU A 183 13.34 -16.63 23.02
CA LEU A 183 12.08 -16.54 23.76
C LEU A 183 11.50 -15.13 23.59
N LYS A 184 10.23 -15.06 23.25
CA LYS A 184 9.52 -13.79 23.14
C LYS A 184 9.38 -13.17 24.52
N SER A 185 9.73 -11.90 24.64
CA SER A 185 9.72 -11.19 25.93
C SER A 185 8.32 -11.22 26.56
N GLY A 186 8.23 -11.68 27.81
CA GLY A 186 6.99 -11.70 28.59
C GLY A 186 6.06 -12.89 28.32
N THR A 187 6.49 -13.92 27.58
CA THR A 187 5.71 -15.15 27.38
C THR A 187 6.45 -16.38 27.88
N THR A 188 5.69 -17.38 28.33
CA THR A 188 6.22 -18.71 28.67
C THR A 188 6.10 -19.62 27.46
N GLY A 189 7.22 -19.83 26.76
CA GLY A 189 7.35 -20.85 25.72
C GLY A 189 7.07 -20.41 24.28
N GLU A 190 6.62 -19.16 24.04
CA GLU A 190 6.49 -18.65 22.67
C GLU A 190 7.86 -18.19 22.17
N LYS A 191 8.28 -18.70 21.01
CA LYS A 191 9.55 -18.34 20.38
C LYS A 191 9.34 -17.37 19.23
N GLU A 192 10.30 -16.46 19.04
CA GLU A 192 10.34 -15.53 17.92
C GLU A 192 11.71 -15.53 17.24
N PRO A 193 11.82 -15.05 15.99
CA PRO A 193 13.11 -14.86 15.33
C PRO A 193 14.05 -13.98 16.15
N LYS A 194 15.29 -14.43 16.33
CA LYS A 194 16.35 -13.68 17.01
C LYS A 194 16.70 -12.41 16.23
N ASP A 195 16.94 -11.31 16.93
CA ASP A 195 17.22 -10.02 16.30
C ASP A 195 18.48 -10.04 15.41
N ASP A 196 19.54 -10.74 15.83
CA ASP A 196 20.77 -10.90 15.04
C ASP A 196 20.49 -11.54 13.67
N ALA A 197 19.66 -12.60 13.65
CA ALA A 197 19.26 -13.29 12.42
C ALA A 197 18.42 -12.40 11.51
N VAL A 198 17.49 -11.63 12.09
CA VAL A 198 16.69 -10.67 11.33
C VAL A 198 17.59 -9.58 10.73
N GLN A 199 18.60 -9.11 11.47
CA GLN A 199 19.54 -8.10 11.02
C GLN A 199 20.44 -8.59 9.89
N ASP A 200 20.94 -9.83 9.98
CA ASP A 200 21.78 -10.44 8.94
C ASP A 200 21.01 -10.62 7.63
N VAL A 201 19.77 -11.14 7.71
CA VAL A 201 18.90 -11.27 6.54
C VAL A 201 18.52 -9.91 5.98
N GLN A 202 18.22 -8.93 6.84
CA GLN A 202 17.97 -7.56 6.41
C GLN A 202 19.18 -6.98 5.66
N SER A 203 20.39 -7.22 6.16
CA SER A 203 21.62 -6.80 5.49
C SER A 203 21.74 -7.45 4.11
N ALA A 204 21.49 -8.75 3.99
CA ALA A 204 21.52 -9.47 2.71
C ALA A 204 20.54 -8.86 1.69
N LEU A 205 19.33 -8.53 2.12
CA LEU A 205 18.27 -7.99 1.26
C LEU A 205 18.46 -6.50 0.92
N SER A 206 19.28 -5.78 1.69
CA SER A 206 19.51 -4.34 1.53
C SER A 206 20.62 -3.97 0.53
N GLN A 207 21.36 -4.95 0.00
CA GLN A 207 22.48 -4.73 -0.92
C GLN A 207 22.07 -4.80 -2.41
N GLY A 208 22.72 -3.99 -3.25
CA GLY A 208 22.65 -4.07 -4.71
C GLY A 208 21.28 -3.81 -5.36
N THR A 209 21.01 -4.47 -6.49
CA THR A 209 19.75 -4.38 -7.27
C THR A 209 18.51 -4.91 -6.53
N ALA A 210 18.69 -5.61 -5.40
CA ALA A 210 17.61 -6.08 -4.54
C ALA A 210 16.90 -4.93 -3.81
N LYS A 211 17.67 -3.90 -3.38
CA LYS A 211 17.13 -2.65 -2.82
C LYS A 211 16.24 -1.95 -3.83
N THR A 212 16.64 -1.92 -5.10
CA THR A 212 15.88 -1.28 -6.19
C THR A 212 14.58 -2.01 -6.49
N LYS A 213 14.58 -3.36 -6.54
CA LYS A 213 13.36 -4.17 -6.78
C LYS A 213 12.40 -4.21 -5.59
N PHE A 214 12.92 -4.20 -4.37
CA PHE A 214 12.11 -4.17 -3.14
C PHE A 214 11.36 -2.84 -3.00
N VAL A 215 11.99 -1.74 -3.40
CA VAL A 215 11.37 -0.39 -3.38
C VAL A 215 10.51 -0.15 -4.63
N SER A 216 10.88 -0.66 -5.82
CA SER A 216 10.12 -0.43 -7.06
C SER A 216 8.78 -1.17 -7.14
N LEU A 217 8.55 -2.20 -6.32
CA LEU A 217 7.30 -2.98 -6.34
C LEU A 217 6.16 -2.31 -5.56
N PHE A 218 6.43 -1.23 -4.82
CA PHE A 218 5.41 -0.48 -4.11
C PHE A 218 5.23 0.91 -4.73
N HIS A 219 4.19 1.04 -5.57
CA HIS A 219 3.70 2.31 -6.17
C HIS A 219 3.19 3.34 -5.14
N ILE A 220 3.22 2.97 -3.86
CA ILE A 220 2.87 3.80 -2.72
C ILE A 220 4.01 3.55 -1.76
N LYS A 221 4.75 4.60 -1.36
CA LYS A 221 5.61 4.54 -0.18
C LYS A 221 4.82 3.78 0.88
N GLY A 222 5.24 2.57 1.22
CA GLY A 222 4.51 1.77 2.19
C GLY A 222 4.46 2.53 3.51
N THR A 223 3.73 2.02 4.48
CA THR A 223 3.69 2.56 5.85
C THR A 223 5.03 2.39 6.58
N ASP A 224 6.15 2.84 5.99
CA ASP A 224 7.22 3.46 6.76
C ASP A 224 6.53 4.61 7.48
N GLY A 225 6.17 4.37 8.75
CA GLY A 225 5.28 5.19 9.57
C GLY A 225 5.41 6.66 9.22
N TYR A 226 4.28 7.26 8.83
CA TYR A 226 4.10 8.68 8.46
C TYR A 226 5.41 9.47 8.46
N SER A 227 5.93 9.81 7.27
CA SER A 227 7.11 10.69 7.13
C SER A 227 7.07 11.77 8.22
N SER A 228 8.08 11.85 9.09
CA SER A 228 8.07 12.85 10.15
C SER A 228 8.01 14.25 9.51
N LEU A 229 7.35 15.21 10.17
CA LEU A 229 7.30 16.60 9.71
C LEU A 229 8.71 17.17 9.42
N ASP A 230 9.74 16.65 10.08
CA ASP A 230 11.15 17.03 9.88
C ASP A 230 11.70 16.67 8.49
N SER A 231 11.03 15.77 7.75
CA SER A 231 11.38 15.41 6.37
C SER A 231 10.62 16.21 5.31
N ALA A 232 9.80 17.18 5.73
CA ALA A 232 9.07 18.05 4.81
C ALA A 232 10.01 19.11 4.23
N HIS A 233 10.26 19.02 2.92
CA HIS A 233 11.03 20.01 2.20
C HIS A 233 10.17 21.22 1.80
N TRP A 234 10.78 22.41 1.72
CA TRP A 234 10.05 23.67 1.46
C TRP A 234 9.19 23.66 0.19
N TYR A 235 9.63 22.95 -0.86
CA TYR A 235 8.92 22.88 -2.13
C TYR A 235 7.56 22.19 -2.04
N ILE A 236 7.28 21.46 -0.94
CA ILE A 236 5.95 20.87 -0.72
C ILE A 236 4.90 21.83 -0.21
N MET A 237 5.32 22.99 0.32
CA MET A 237 4.39 23.98 0.83
C MET A 237 3.47 24.52 -0.26
N PHE A 238 3.96 24.63 -1.49
CA PHE A 238 3.19 25.09 -2.64
C PHE A 238 2.02 24.17 -3.01
N PRO A 239 2.23 22.87 -3.32
CA PRO A 239 1.11 21.97 -3.60
C PRO A 239 0.19 21.79 -2.38
N PHE A 240 0.71 21.86 -1.16
CA PHE A 240 -0.10 21.87 0.07
C PHE A 240 -1.03 23.10 0.15
N LEU A 241 -0.51 24.30 -0.10
CA LEU A 241 -1.28 25.54 -0.13
C LEU A 241 -2.31 25.55 -1.27
N MET A 242 -1.98 24.99 -2.44
CA MET A 242 -2.93 24.84 -3.54
C MET A 242 -4.15 24.02 -3.11
N VAL A 243 -3.95 22.88 -2.44
CA VAL A 243 -5.06 22.07 -1.92
C VAL A 243 -5.88 22.84 -0.89
N LEU A 244 -5.24 23.54 0.06
CA LEU A 244 -5.96 24.30 1.09
C LEU A 244 -6.78 25.45 0.52
N VAL A 245 -6.20 26.23 -0.41
CA VAL A 245 -6.92 27.34 -1.07
C VAL A 245 -8.02 26.80 -1.97
N GLY A 246 -7.76 25.73 -2.72
CA GLY A 246 -8.75 25.03 -3.52
C GLY A 246 -9.94 24.60 -2.68
N MET A 247 -9.72 23.72 -1.69
CA MET A 247 -10.76 23.18 -0.80
C MET A 247 -11.41 24.22 0.12
N GLY A 248 -10.79 25.38 0.36
CA GLY A 248 -11.35 26.42 1.24
C GLY A 248 -12.12 27.49 0.48
N LEU A 249 -11.45 28.18 -0.44
CA LEU A 249 -11.96 29.40 -1.07
C LEU A 249 -13.18 29.12 -1.95
N VAL A 250 -13.20 27.99 -2.66
CA VAL A 250 -14.33 27.66 -3.54
C VAL A 250 -15.63 27.56 -2.73
N TYR A 251 -15.61 26.93 -1.55
CA TYR A 251 -16.81 26.74 -0.73
C TYR A 251 -17.22 28.00 0.03
N CYS A 252 -16.33 28.98 0.16
CA CYS A 252 -16.69 30.28 0.71
C CYS A 252 -17.41 31.17 -0.32
N ILE A 253 -17.08 31.02 -1.61
CA ILE A 253 -17.50 31.94 -2.68
C ILE A 253 -18.60 31.29 -3.52
N TYR A 254 -18.39 30.07 -4.01
CA TYR A 254 -19.27 29.41 -4.96
C TYR A 254 -20.71 29.26 -4.44
N PRO A 255 -21.00 28.79 -3.21
CA PRO A 255 -22.38 28.69 -2.74
C PRO A 255 -23.02 30.06 -2.42
N ALA A 256 -22.23 31.07 -2.09
CA ALA A 256 -22.72 32.43 -1.85
C ALA A 256 -23.02 33.19 -3.15
N ILE A 257 -22.36 32.85 -4.26
CA ILE A 257 -22.22 33.73 -5.42
C ILE A 257 -22.63 33.06 -6.74
N ALA A 258 -22.31 31.78 -6.95
CA ALA A 258 -22.49 31.13 -8.25
C ALA A 258 -23.83 30.36 -8.36
N PRO A 259 -24.46 30.32 -9.56
CA PRO A 259 -24.63 31.40 -10.53
C PRO A 259 -25.94 32.17 -10.31
N GLY A 260 -26.81 31.72 -9.39
CA GLY A 260 -28.17 32.25 -9.22
C GLY A 260 -28.26 33.71 -8.73
N MET A 261 -27.14 34.33 -8.34
CA MET A 261 -27.10 35.74 -7.89
C MET A 261 -26.57 36.72 -8.93
N ILE A 262 -25.69 36.27 -9.83
CA ILE A 262 -25.08 37.13 -10.86
C ILE A 262 -25.73 36.91 -12.23
N VAL A 263 -26.25 35.70 -12.46
CA VAL A 263 -26.81 35.25 -13.74
C VAL A 263 -28.27 34.80 -13.55
N PRO A 264 -29.16 35.05 -14.53
CA PRO A 264 -30.52 34.51 -14.50
C PRO A 264 -30.57 32.98 -14.34
N PHE A 265 -31.57 32.47 -13.60
CA PHE A 265 -31.71 31.04 -13.25
C PHE A 265 -31.65 30.07 -14.45
N TYR A 266 -32.20 30.40 -15.62
CA TYR A 266 -32.18 29.49 -16.78
C TYR A 266 -30.79 29.23 -17.38
N LEU A 267 -29.79 30.04 -17.01
CA LEU A 267 -28.39 29.85 -17.41
C LEU A 267 -27.59 29.09 -16.36
N VAL A 268 -28.10 28.99 -15.12
CA VAL A 268 -27.45 28.27 -14.02
C VAL A 268 -27.25 26.81 -14.40
N ASP A 269 -28.31 26.14 -14.83
CA ASP A 269 -28.28 24.72 -15.22
C ASP A 269 -27.26 24.45 -16.33
N LYS A 270 -27.14 25.36 -17.31
CA LYS A 270 -26.18 25.22 -18.41
C LYS A 270 -24.74 25.38 -17.93
N ILE A 271 -24.49 26.29 -16.99
CA ILE A 271 -23.15 26.49 -16.41
C ILE A 271 -22.75 25.23 -15.63
N GLU A 272 -23.65 24.68 -14.82
CA GLU A 272 -23.39 23.46 -14.06
C GLU A 272 -23.10 22.26 -14.97
N MET A 273 -23.85 22.09 -16.07
CA MET A 273 -23.56 21.03 -17.05
C MET A 273 -22.17 21.20 -17.70
N VAL A 274 -21.77 22.43 -18.04
CA VAL A 274 -20.44 22.70 -18.61
C VAL A 274 -19.34 22.41 -17.58
N LEU A 275 -19.54 22.82 -16.33
CA LEU A 275 -18.59 22.55 -15.25
C LEU A 275 -18.39 21.05 -15.06
N LEU A 276 -19.47 20.26 -15.02
CA LEU A 276 -19.41 18.80 -14.85
C LEU A 276 -18.58 18.11 -15.95
N ILE A 277 -18.63 18.60 -17.19
CA ILE A 277 -17.82 18.07 -18.29
C ILE A 277 -16.37 18.58 -18.17
N ALA A 278 -16.18 19.85 -17.82
CA ALA A 278 -14.88 20.49 -17.76
C ALA A 278 -13.99 19.96 -16.60
N THR A 279 -14.57 19.53 -15.48
CA THR A 279 -13.84 18.99 -14.32
C THR A 279 -13.04 17.73 -14.62
N ILE A 280 -13.39 17.01 -15.68
CA ILE A 280 -12.70 15.76 -16.05
C ILE A 280 -11.29 16.07 -16.56
N PHE A 281 -11.07 17.20 -17.24
CA PHE A 281 -9.81 17.47 -17.94
C PHE A 281 -8.58 17.57 -17.01
N PRO A 282 -8.60 18.32 -15.89
CA PRO A 282 -7.45 18.37 -14.98
C PRO A 282 -7.08 16.99 -14.42
N ALA A 283 -8.07 16.22 -13.95
CA ALA A 283 -7.83 14.88 -13.40
C ALA A 283 -7.33 13.90 -14.48
N LEU A 284 -7.89 13.96 -15.68
CA LEU A 284 -7.48 13.13 -16.81
C LEU A 284 -6.04 13.43 -17.24
N TYR A 285 -5.67 14.71 -17.33
CA TYR A 285 -4.30 15.11 -17.65
C TYR A 285 -3.30 14.49 -16.67
N VAL A 286 -3.58 14.62 -15.36
CA VAL A 286 -2.68 14.10 -14.33
C VAL A 286 -2.65 12.57 -14.33
N ALA A 287 -3.77 11.90 -14.61
CA ALA A 287 -3.79 10.45 -14.76
C ALA A 287 -2.94 9.98 -15.95
N ILE A 288 -2.99 10.68 -17.09
CA ILE A 288 -2.16 10.39 -18.25
C ILE A 288 -0.68 10.63 -17.91
N ALA A 289 -0.34 11.82 -17.43
CA ALA A 289 1.04 12.22 -17.10
C ALA A 289 1.68 11.34 -16.03
N ARG A 290 0.90 10.85 -15.05
CA ARG A 290 1.41 9.93 -14.03
C ARG A 290 1.56 8.51 -14.55
N SER A 291 0.64 8.04 -15.37
CA SER A 291 0.62 6.62 -15.76
C SER A 291 1.69 6.26 -16.77
N GLY A 292 2.08 7.19 -17.66
CA GLY A 292 2.99 6.94 -18.79
C GLY A 292 2.52 5.86 -19.78
N LYS A 293 1.31 5.29 -19.56
CA LYS A 293 0.79 4.12 -20.27
C LYS A 293 -0.13 4.48 -21.43
N LEU A 294 -0.88 5.58 -21.29
CA LEU A 294 -1.83 6.03 -22.31
C LEU A 294 -1.14 6.65 -23.52
N ILE A 295 -0.02 7.33 -23.31
CA ILE A 295 0.81 7.91 -24.36
C ILE A 295 2.25 7.46 -24.06
N PRO A 296 2.83 6.53 -24.83
CA PRO A 296 4.19 6.05 -24.62
C PRO A 296 5.21 7.19 -24.65
N GLY A 297 5.98 7.34 -23.57
CA GLY A 297 7.00 8.40 -23.44
C GLY A 297 6.44 9.76 -22.98
N PHE A 298 5.16 9.84 -22.65
CA PHE A 298 4.57 11.05 -22.06
C PHE A 298 4.28 10.80 -20.58
N GLY A 299 5.28 11.09 -19.76
CA GLY A 299 5.17 11.01 -18.32
C GLY A 299 5.49 9.63 -17.73
N ASP A 300 5.72 9.64 -16.43
CA ASP A 300 5.89 8.53 -15.51
C ASP A 300 5.80 9.14 -14.10
N PHE A 301 5.74 8.34 -13.04
CA PHE A 301 5.58 8.86 -11.68
C PHE A 301 6.69 9.87 -11.28
N PHE A 302 7.90 9.73 -11.81
CA PHE A 302 9.01 10.66 -11.55
C PHE A 302 9.37 11.51 -12.76
N ASP A 303 8.60 11.46 -13.84
CA ASP A 303 8.86 12.31 -15.00
C ASP A 303 8.54 13.77 -14.66
N PRO A 304 9.37 14.76 -15.06
CA PRO A 304 9.05 16.17 -14.90
C PRO A 304 7.67 16.57 -15.41
N VAL A 305 7.14 15.90 -16.43
CA VAL A 305 5.79 16.14 -16.99
C VAL A 305 4.67 15.69 -16.05
N SER A 306 4.97 14.89 -15.03
CA SER A 306 4.01 14.52 -13.99
C SER A 306 4.10 15.46 -12.79
N PRO A 307 2.98 15.88 -12.19
CA PRO A 307 3.00 16.68 -10.95
C PRO A 307 3.53 15.90 -9.75
N THR A 308 3.70 14.58 -9.88
CA THR A 308 4.33 13.72 -8.88
C THR A 308 5.86 13.79 -8.88
N CYS A 309 6.51 14.55 -9.78
CA CYS A 309 7.95 14.78 -9.69
C CYS A 309 8.34 15.67 -8.51
N ASN A 310 9.64 15.82 -8.25
CA ASN A 310 10.13 16.82 -7.31
C ASN A 310 10.05 18.23 -7.94
N TRP A 311 9.36 19.16 -7.28
CA TRP A 311 9.18 20.54 -7.74
C TRP A 311 10.42 21.41 -7.52
N GLY A 312 11.47 20.88 -6.90
CA GLY A 312 12.77 21.53 -6.75
C GLY A 312 13.59 21.61 -8.05
N ALA A 313 14.78 22.19 -7.92
CA ALA A 313 15.74 22.37 -9.01
C ALA A 313 16.33 21.05 -9.55
N LYS A 314 16.20 19.96 -8.79
CA LYS A 314 16.70 18.63 -9.16
C LYS A 314 15.61 17.60 -8.90
N ASN A 315 15.25 16.86 -9.93
CA ASN A 315 14.35 15.72 -9.81
C ASN A 315 15.16 14.43 -9.76
N GLU A 316 15.73 14.18 -8.59
CA GLU A 316 16.45 12.94 -8.30
C GLU A 316 15.51 12.01 -7.52
N PRO A 317 15.13 10.84 -8.07
CA PRO A 317 14.45 9.81 -7.28
C PRO A 317 15.34 9.44 -6.10
N VAL A 318 14.75 9.30 -4.91
CA VAL A 318 15.48 8.94 -3.66
C VAL A 318 16.26 7.60 -3.81
N TRP A 319 15.94 6.79 -4.81
CA TRP A 319 16.52 5.47 -5.08
C TRP A 319 17.32 5.33 -6.38
N LEU A 320 17.43 6.40 -7.17
CA LEU A 320 18.17 6.42 -8.43
C LEU A 320 18.90 7.77 -8.52
N PRO A 321 20.24 7.80 -8.35
CA PRO A 321 21.03 9.04 -8.46
C PRO A 321 21.20 9.44 -9.93
N SER A 322 20.08 9.49 -10.67
CA SER A 322 20.00 9.96 -12.03
C SER A 322 19.07 11.17 -12.04
N ASP A 323 19.61 12.32 -12.46
CA ASP A 323 18.81 13.53 -12.66
C ASP A 323 17.81 13.29 -13.80
N LEU A 324 16.52 13.27 -13.47
CA LEU A 324 15.43 13.09 -14.43
C LEU A 324 14.97 14.44 -15.02
N GLY A 325 15.67 15.54 -14.74
CA GLY A 325 15.35 16.88 -15.20
C GLY A 325 14.79 17.76 -14.08
N THR A 326 14.19 18.91 -14.44
CA THR A 326 13.70 19.88 -13.46
C THR A 326 12.17 19.88 -13.38
N GLY A 327 11.59 19.61 -12.20
CA GLY A 327 10.14 19.77 -11.97
C GLY A 327 9.72 21.20 -11.61
N TYR A 328 10.66 22.15 -11.62
CA TYR A 328 10.42 23.55 -11.24
C TYR A 328 9.32 24.26 -12.04
N HIS A 329 9.04 23.79 -13.26
CA HIS A 329 7.97 24.35 -14.09
C HIS A 329 6.57 24.22 -13.45
N TRP A 330 6.38 23.28 -12.51
CA TRP A 330 5.13 23.13 -11.77
C TRP A 330 4.78 24.33 -10.89
N HIS A 331 5.76 25.16 -10.52
CA HIS A 331 5.51 26.43 -9.86
C HIS A 331 4.71 27.42 -10.73
N LEU A 332 4.58 27.19 -12.04
CA LEU A 332 3.64 27.94 -12.86
C LEU A 332 2.19 27.74 -12.39
N THR A 333 1.86 26.55 -11.87
CA THR A 333 0.54 26.26 -11.32
C THR A 333 0.26 27.00 -10.01
N ASP A 334 1.28 27.56 -9.35
CA ASP A 334 1.11 28.42 -8.19
C ASP A 334 0.36 29.72 -8.55
N LEU A 335 0.39 30.14 -9.82
CA LEU A 335 -0.39 31.29 -10.33
C LEU A 335 -1.90 31.08 -10.24
N VAL A 336 -2.35 29.84 -10.07
CA VAL A 336 -3.77 29.53 -9.86
C VAL A 336 -4.28 30.13 -8.55
N ILE A 337 -3.48 30.11 -7.48
CA ILE A 337 -3.84 30.68 -6.17
C ILE A 337 -4.15 32.19 -6.24
N PRO A 338 -3.24 33.07 -6.70
CA PRO A 338 -3.52 34.49 -6.79
C PRO A 338 -4.66 34.77 -7.78
N THR A 339 -4.78 34.00 -8.87
CA THR A 339 -5.89 34.13 -9.82
C THR A 339 -7.23 33.88 -9.12
N MET A 340 -7.34 32.83 -8.31
CA MET A 340 -8.56 32.56 -7.53
C MET A 340 -8.89 33.68 -6.53
N ILE A 341 -7.90 34.20 -5.83
CA ILE A 341 -8.08 35.29 -4.86
C ILE A 341 -8.57 36.56 -5.56
N ILE A 342 -7.99 36.89 -6.73
CA ILE A 342 -8.42 38.03 -7.55
C ILE A 342 -9.86 37.85 -8.01
N LEU A 343 -10.23 36.66 -8.51
CA LEU A 343 -11.60 36.37 -8.95
C LEU A 343 -12.60 36.44 -7.78
N ALA A 344 -12.26 35.89 -6.62
CA ALA A 344 -13.08 35.98 -5.41
C ALA A 344 -13.30 37.44 -4.99
N TYR A 345 -12.23 38.26 -5.03
CA TYR A 345 -12.33 39.69 -4.77
C TYR A 345 -13.25 40.39 -5.78
N LEU A 346 -13.10 40.10 -7.08
CA LEU A 346 -13.96 40.69 -8.13
C LEU A 346 -15.43 40.33 -7.94
N PHE A 347 -15.74 39.09 -7.55
CA PHE A 347 -17.12 38.69 -7.29
C PHE A 347 -17.72 39.42 -6.08
N ILE A 348 -17.02 39.44 -4.95
CA ILE A 348 -17.49 40.15 -3.74
C ILE A 348 -17.64 41.65 -4.02
N TYR A 349 -16.66 42.25 -4.73
CA TYR A 349 -16.68 43.65 -5.10
C TYR A 349 -17.85 43.98 -6.02
N SER A 350 -18.13 43.13 -7.01
CA SER A 350 -19.24 43.34 -7.93
C SER A 350 -20.59 43.39 -7.23
N LEU A 351 -20.80 42.55 -6.20
CA LEU A 351 -22.03 42.51 -5.40
C LEU A 351 -22.21 43.76 -4.52
N HIS A 352 -21.14 44.26 -3.90
CA HIS A 352 -21.23 45.40 -2.98
C HIS A 352 -21.18 46.77 -3.68
N TYR A 353 -20.61 46.85 -4.89
CA TYR A 353 -20.43 48.10 -5.63
C TYR A 353 -21.04 48.02 -7.03
N ARG A 354 -22.37 47.83 -7.09
CA ARG A 354 -23.12 47.57 -8.33
C ARG A 354 -22.97 48.67 -9.40
N ASP A 355 -22.74 49.91 -9.01
CA ASP A 355 -22.60 51.04 -9.94
C ASP A 355 -21.21 51.16 -10.59
N SER A 356 -20.22 50.41 -10.06
CA SER A 356 -18.87 50.40 -10.61
C SER A 356 -18.85 49.87 -12.04
N SER A 357 -17.94 50.38 -12.87
CA SER A 357 -17.74 49.89 -14.24
C SER A 357 -17.43 48.39 -14.28
N VAL A 358 -16.70 47.89 -13.28
CA VAL A 358 -16.38 46.46 -13.11
C VAL A 358 -17.65 45.66 -12.82
N ALA A 359 -18.49 46.12 -11.90
CA ALA A 359 -19.73 45.42 -11.55
C ALA A 359 -20.72 45.40 -12.73
N ARG A 360 -20.86 46.50 -13.47
CA ARG A 360 -21.69 46.59 -14.68
C ARG A 360 -21.24 45.66 -15.81
N SER A 361 -19.95 45.30 -15.86
CA SER A 361 -19.40 44.35 -16.84
C SER A 361 -19.64 42.88 -16.46
N ILE A 362 -19.96 42.60 -15.19
CA ILE A 362 -20.10 41.24 -14.65
C ILE A 362 -21.57 40.93 -14.36
N ILE A 363 -22.27 41.79 -13.63
CA ILE A 363 -23.66 41.59 -13.21
C ILE A 363 -24.61 41.77 -14.40
N ASN A 364 -25.57 40.86 -14.54
CA ASN A 364 -26.55 40.82 -15.64
C ASN A 364 -25.91 40.63 -17.04
N GLN A 365 -24.61 40.35 -17.12
CA GLN A 365 -23.93 39.98 -18.37
C GLN A 365 -23.63 38.48 -18.39
N PRO A 366 -24.48 37.67 -19.06
CA PRO A 366 -24.42 36.22 -18.95
C PRO A 366 -23.11 35.63 -19.45
N LYS A 367 -22.49 36.20 -20.50
CA LYS A 367 -21.24 35.70 -21.08
C LYS A 367 -20.04 35.89 -20.14
N MET A 368 -19.86 37.11 -19.62
CA MET A 368 -18.72 37.45 -18.76
C MET A 368 -18.81 36.76 -17.41
N SER A 369 -19.98 36.78 -16.77
CA SER A 369 -20.18 36.10 -15.49
C SER A 369 -19.98 34.58 -15.60
N THR A 370 -20.47 33.97 -16.68
CA THR A 370 -20.24 32.53 -16.93
C THR A 370 -18.77 32.22 -17.10
N CYS A 371 -18.06 33.00 -17.92
CA CYS A 371 -16.63 32.82 -18.15
C CYS A 371 -15.82 32.91 -16.85
N LEU A 372 -16.06 33.94 -16.04
CA LEU A 372 -15.37 34.14 -14.76
C LEU A 372 -15.69 33.03 -13.75
N THR A 373 -16.93 32.56 -13.72
CA THR A 373 -17.36 31.46 -12.82
C THR A 373 -16.71 30.14 -13.21
N ILE A 374 -16.69 29.83 -14.52
CA ILE A 374 -16.00 28.64 -15.04
C ILE A 374 -14.51 28.74 -14.73
N LEU A 375 -13.88 29.89 -14.98
CA LEU A 375 -12.45 30.07 -14.70
C LEU A 375 -12.15 29.87 -13.21
N PHE A 376 -12.94 30.48 -12.32
CA PHE A 376 -12.78 30.32 -10.87
C PHE A 376 -12.87 28.86 -10.43
N TYR A 377 -13.87 28.13 -10.94
CA TYR A 377 -14.07 26.72 -10.62
C TYR A 377 -12.98 25.83 -11.23
N MET A 378 -12.53 26.11 -12.46
CA MET A 378 -11.43 25.37 -13.09
C MET A 378 -10.11 25.58 -12.33
N CYS A 379 -9.85 26.78 -11.81
CA CYS A 379 -8.71 27.02 -10.93
C CYS A 379 -8.78 26.15 -9.65
N HIS A 380 -9.96 25.99 -9.07
CA HIS A 380 -10.16 25.07 -7.95
C HIS A 380 -9.81 23.63 -8.32
N GLU A 381 -10.36 23.10 -9.42
CA GLU A 381 -10.13 21.72 -9.86
C GLU A 381 -8.66 21.45 -10.24
N ILE A 382 -8.01 22.40 -10.91
CA ILE A 382 -6.56 22.33 -11.21
C ILE A 382 -5.75 22.28 -9.91
N SER A 383 -6.13 23.09 -8.91
CA SER A 383 -5.44 23.11 -7.61
C SER A 383 -5.50 21.77 -6.90
N LEU A 384 -6.64 21.07 -6.98
CA LEU A 384 -6.78 19.72 -6.40
C LEU A 384 -6.05 18.66 -7.24
N ALA A 385 -6.23 18.70 -8.56
CA ALA A 385 -5.67 17.71 -9.48
C ALA A 385 -4.14 17.73 -9.48
N VAL A 386 -3.51 18.90 -9.36
CA VAL A 386 -2.04 19.06 -9.30
C VAL A 386 -1.53 18.98 -7.85
N GLY A 387 -2.25 19.59 -6.91
CA GLY A 387 -1.82 19.71 -5.51
C GLY A 387 -1.71 18.37 -4.80
N PHE A 388 -2.72 17.49 -4.88
CA PHE A 388 -2.63 16.18 -4.22
C PHE A 388 -1.47 15.33 -4.76
N PRO A 389 -1.32 15.13 -6.07
CA PRO A 389 -0.18 14.41 -6.64
C PRO A 389 1.17 15.06 -6.32
N GLY A 390 1.24 16.41 -6.27
CA GLY A 390 2.42 17.15 -5.82
C GLY A 390 2.80 16.87 -4.36
N ILE A 391 1.83 16.58 -3.48
CA ILE A 391 2.10 16.17 -2.09
C ILE A 391 2.56 14.70 -2.01
N PHE A 392 1.90 13.81 -2.76
CA PHE A 392 2.19 12.36 -2.75
C PHE A 392 3.47 11.96 -3.50
N GLY A 393 3.96 12.82 -4.39
CA GLY A 393 5.08 12.56 -5.29
C GLY A 393 6.48 12.63 -4.65
N GLY A 394 7.49 12.86 -5.51
CA GLY A 394 8.90 13.02 -5.17
C GLY A 394 9.22 14.19 -4.23
N ASN A 395 8.21 14.98 -3.84
CA ASN A 395 8.35 16.05 -2.88
C ASN A 395 8.44 15.60 -1.40
N GLY A 396 8.28 14.31 -1.12
CA GLY A 396 8.58 13.74 0.20
C GLY A 396 7.48 13.90 1.26
N GLY A 397 6.33 14.53 0.95
CA GLY A 397 5.28 14.83 1.93
C GLY A 397 4.57 13.65 2.55
N GLY A 398 4.69 12.49 1.90
CA GLY A 398 4.10 11.25 2.37
C GLY A 398 2.58 11.34 2.54
N SER A 399 2.04 10.30 3.14
CA SER A 399 0.61 10.19 3.43
C SER A 399 0.12 11.17 4.51
N ILE A 400 1.00 11.63 5.41
CA ILE A 400 0.62 12.49 6.55
C ILE A 400 0.22 13.90 6.10
N LEU A 401 0.98 14.54 5.21
CA LEU A 401 0.65 15.88 4.74
C LEU A 401 -0.56 15.87 3.81
N ALA A 402 -0.72 14.82 3.00
CA ALA A 402 -1.92 14.67 2.19
C ALA A 402 -3.17 14.45 3.06
N LEU A 403 -3.07 13.62 4.10
CA LEU A 403 -4.15 13.44 5.08
C LEU A 403 -4.44 14.73 5.84
N THR A 404 -3.41 15.48 6.21
CA THR A 404 -3.55 16.78 6.89
C THR A 404 -4.22 17.80 5.99
N ALA A 405 -3.81 17.89 4.72
CA ALA A 405 -4.43 18.74 3.72
C ALA A 405 -5.89 18.38 3.50
N GLN A 406 -6.20 17.07 3.42
CA GLN A 406 -7.57 16.59 3.29
C GLN A 406 -8.41 16.91 4.53
N LEU A 407 -7.88 16.70 5.74
CA LEU A 407 -8.58 16.98 6.99
C LEU A 407 -8.85 18.48 7.16
N MET A 408 -7.82 19.31 6.94
CA MET A 408 -7.95 20.77 6.97
C MET A 408 -8.90 21.27 5.89
N GLY A 409 -8.78 20.76 4.66
CA GLY A 409 -9.65 21.09 3.54
C GLY A 409 -11.11 20.72 3.81
N ALA A 410 -11.37 19.52 4.31
CA ALA A 410 -12.73 19.07 4.69
C ALA A 410 -13.31 19.93 5.82
N PHE A 411 -12.50 20.27 6.84
CA PHE A 411 -12.92 21.16 7.91
C PHE A 411 -13.25 22.56 7.39
N LEU A 412 -12.41 23.12 6.50
CA LEU A 412 -12.68 24.40 5.84
C LEU A 412 -13.96 24.34 5.00
N MET A 413 -14.18 23.29 4.24
CA MET A 413 -15.41 23.08 3.47
C MET A 413 -16.64 23.09 4.38
N CYS A 414 -16.63 22.30 5.46
CA CYS A 414 -17.75 22.20 6.39
C CYS A 414 -18.05 23.50 7.14
N LEU A 415 -17.06 24.35 7.38
CA LEU A 415 -17.26 25.66 8.03
C LEU A 415 -17.62 26.77 7.04
N LEU A 416 -16.94 26.83 5.89
CA LEU A 416 -17.07 27.93 4.94
C LEU A 416 -18.35 27.82 4.11
N ALA A 417 -18.86 26.61 3.83
CA ALA A 417 -20.11 26.46 3.09
C ALA A 417 -21.32 27.04 3.85
N PRO A 418 -21.62 26.67 5.11
CA PRO A 418 -22.70 27.32 5.89
C PRO A 418 -22.45 28.80 6.14
N TYR A 419 -21.17 29.21 6.23
CA TYR A 419 -20.81 30.62 6.36
C TYR A 419 -21.16 31.43 5.11
N SER A 420 -20.88 30.88 3.92
CA SER A 420 -21.23 31.46 2.64
C SER A 420 -22.76 31.58 2.47
N GLU A 421 -23.52 30.56 2.90
CA GLU A 421 -24.98 30.58 2.90
C GLU A 421 -25.53 31.67 3.86
N GLY A 422 -24.96 31.78 5.06
CA GLY A 422 -25.32 32.81 6.02
C GLY A 422 -25.07 34.24 5.50
N TYR A 423 -24.00 34.42 4.72
CA TYR A 423 -23.72 35.68 4.03
C TYR A 423 -24.79 36.01 2.99
N ILE A 424 -25.17 35.06 2.12
CA ILE A 424 -26.15 35.33 1.06
C ILE A 424 -27.55 35.58 1.61
N ILE A 425 -27.95 34.91 2.70
CA ILE A 425 -29.23 35.17 3.38
C ILE A 425 -29.28 36.61 3.89
N GLU A 426 -28.20 37.10 4.51
CA GLU A 426 -28.14 38.48 4.98
C GLU A 426 -28.16 39.45 3.79
N TYR A 427 -27.39 39.16 2.74
CA TYR A 427 -27.33 39.99 1.54
C TYR A 427 -28.72 40.16 0.89
N LYS A 428 -29.48 39.07 0.74
CA LYS A 428 -30.84 39.09 0.14
C LYS A 428 -31.88 39.81 1.01
N ARG A 429 -31.61 40.01 2.30
CA ARG A 429 -32.53 40.68 3.23
C ARG A 429 -32.60 42.20 3.01
N HIS A 430 -31.55 42.79 2.45
CA HIS A 430 -31.42 44.23 2.30
C HIS A 430 -31.74 44.67 0.87
N ASP A 431 -32.48 45.77 0.74
CA ASP A 431 -32.70 46.44 -0.53
C ASP A 431 -31.41 47.18 -0.97
N PRO A 432 -30.94 47.01 -2.22
CA PRO A 432 -29.84 47.79 -2.79
C PRO A 432 -29.92 49.30 -2.54
N SER A 433 -31.13 49.86 -2.46
CA SER A 433 -31.37 51.30 -2.28
C SER A 433 -31.11 51.77 -0.83
N ASN A 434 -31.24 50.88 0.15
CA ASN A 434 -31.08 51.16 1.58
C ASN A 434 -29.98 50.27 2.17
N TRP A 435 -28.76 50.40 1.64
CA TRP A 435 -27.66 49.51 1.99
C TRP A 435 -27.24 49.67 3.46
N PRO A 436 -27.18 48.59 4.27
CA PRO A 436 -26.92 48.67 5.70
C PRO A 436 -25.52 49.19 6.04
N THR A 437 -24.59 49.12 5.10
CA THR A 437 -23.21 49.62 5.26
C THR A 437 -22.96 50.94 4.51
N ALA A 438 -24.01 51.60 4.01
CA ALA A 438 -23.88 52.93 3.43
C ALA A 438 -23.35 53.93 4.48
N GLY A 439 -22.30 54.68 4.13
CA GLY A 439 -21.66 55.64 5.05
C GLY A 439 -20.70 55.02 6.08
N MET A 440 -20.52 53.70 6.11
CA MET A 440 -19.52 53.05 6.98
C MET A 440 -18.13 53.03 6.33
N THR A 441 -17.07 53.05 7.15
CA THR A 441 -15.70 52.80 6.65
C THR A 441 -15.57 51.37 6.12
N ARG A 442 -14.69 51.13 5.15
CA ARG A 442 -14.50 49.81 4.50
C ARG A 442 -14.31 48.67 5.50
N TRP A 443 -13.57 48.94 6.58
CA TRP A 443 -13.31 47.97 7.63
C TRP A 443 -14.53 47.67 8.50
N ASN A 444 -15.33 48.70 8.83
CA ASN A 444 -16.58 48.51 9.57
C ASN A 444 -17.64 47.80 8.73
N ALA A 445 -17.69 48.08 7.43
CA ALA A 445 -18.53 47.37 6.49
C ALA A 445 -18.14 45.88 6.42
N LEU A 446 -16.85 45.57 6.25
CA LEU A 446 -16.37 44.18 6.25
C LEU A 446 -16.74 43.46 7.55
N ARG A 447 -16.48 44.08 8.71
CA ARG A 447 -16.83 43.53 10.02
C ARG A 447 -18.33 43.29 10.19
N TYR A 448 -19.17 44.17 9.66
CA TYR A 448 -20.63 43.98 9.68
C TYR A 448 -21.01 42.72 8.92
N TRP A 449 -20.56 42.59 7.67
CA TRP A 449 -20.89 41.44 6.82
C TRP A 449 -20.35 40.13 7.39
N THR A 450 -19.11 40.11 7.88
CA THR A 450 -18.54 38.90 8.49
C THR A 450 -19.26 38.51 9.78
N LYS A 451 -19.68 39.49 10.58
CA LYS A 451 -20.42 39.25 11.83
C LYS A 451 -21.82 38.71 11.55
N GLN A 452 -22.54 39.26 10.58
CA GLN A 452 -23.87 38.78 10.24
C GLN A 452 -23.81 37.41 9.56
N ALA A 453 -22.85 37.19 8.66
CA ALA A 453 -22.60 35.88 8.07
C ALA A 453 -22.35 34.82 9.14
N SER A 454 -21.52 35.10 10.15
CA SER A 454 -21.28 34.20 11.27
C SER A 454 -22.54 33.91 12.12
N LYS A 455 -23.37 34.93 12.39
CA LYS A 455 -24.62 34.73 13.13
C LYS A 455 -25.61 33.83 12.37
N ASN A 456 -25.76 34.04 11.07
CA ASN A 456 -26.66 33.23 10.25
C ASN A 456 -26.08 31.83 10.00
N CYS A 457 -24.77 31.71 9.83
CA CYS A 457 -24.04 30.45 9.78
C CYS A 457 -24.34 29.56 11.00
N ASN A 458 -24.25 30.10 12.21
CA ASN A 458 -24.52 29.34 13.43
C ASN A 458 -25.98 28.89 13.52
N LYS A 459 -26.92 29.68 13.00
CA LYS A 459 -28.34 29.28 12.92
C LYS A 459 -28.55 28.16 11.91
N ASN A 460 -27.97 28.27 10.72
CA ASN A 460 -28.06 27.23 9.68
C ASN A 460 -27.38 25.94 10.12
N LEU A 461 -26.22 26.03 10.79
CA LEU A 461 -25.52 24.89 11.35
C LEU A 461 -26.34 24.21 12.45
N ALA A 462 -26.96 24.97 13.35
CA ALA A 462 -27.87 24.41 14.35
C ALA A 462 -29.09 23.74 13.67
N ALA A 463 -29.67 24.39 12.66
CA ALA A 463 -30.80 23.85 11.92
C ALA A 463 -30.46 22.53 11.21
N LEU A 464 -29.24 22.35 10.68
CA LEU A 464 -28.80 21.07 10.09
C LEU A 464 -28.92 19.90 11.07
N PHE A 465 -28.74 20.12 12.37
CA PHE A 465 -28.85 19.07 13.40
C PHE A 465 -30.23 18.97 14.05
N THR A 466 -31.03 20.04 14.01
CA THR A 466 -32.31 20.09 14.73
C THR A 466 -33.55 20.05 13.85
N LYS A 467 -33.42 20.28 12.53
CA LYS A 467 -34.55 20.42 11.62
C LYS A 467 -34.94 19.06 11.02
N ASP A 468 -36.19 18.67 11.24
CA ASP A 468 -36.77 17.48 10.60
C ASP A 468 -37.25 17.85 9.18
N LEU A 469 -36.38 17.62 8.20
CA LEU A 469 -36.65 17.87 6.78
C LEU A 469 -37.93 17.20 6.28
N ARG A 470 -38.28 16.02 6.81
CA ARG A 470 -39.49 15.29 6.40
C ARG A 470 -40.74 16.04 6.83
N ARG A 471 -40.75 16.57 8.05
CA ARG A 471 -41.88 17.35 8.58
C ARG A 471 -42.08 18.65 7.81
N ASP A 472 -40.98 19.36 7.52
CA ASP A 472 -41.03 20.61 6.76
C ASP A 472 -41.49 20.41 5.31
N LEU A 473 -41.02 19.35 4.63
CA LEU A 473 -41.46 19.01 3.29
C LEU A 473 -42.96 18.69 3.27
N LEU A 474 -43.45 17.91 4.24
CA LEU A 474 -44.87 17.60 4.36
C LEU A 474 -45.71 18.86 4.60
N LEU A 475 -45.24 19.78 5.45
CA LEU A 475 -45.92 21.05 5.70
C LEU A 475 -45.92 21.98 4.49
N CYS A 476 -44.84 22.02 3.70
CA CYS A 476 -44.79 22.78 2.44
C CYS A 476 -45.71 22.19 1.36
N ILE A 477 -45.83 20.86 1.30
CA ILE A 477 -46.78 20.16 0.44
C ILE A 477 -48.22 20.45 0.88
N GLU A 478 -48.52 20.39 2.18
CA GLU A 478 -49.85 20.71 2.73
C GLU A 478 -50.24 22.18 2.54
N ARG A 479 -49.28 23.11 2.59
CA ARG A 479 -49.51 24.55 2.36
C ARG A 479 -49.50 24.96 0.89
N ASN A 480 -49.22 24.04 -0.04
CA ASN A 480 -49.10 24.36 -1.48
C ASN A 480 -48.09 25.51 -1.77
N GLU A 481 -47.02 25.60 -0.97
CA GLU A 481 -46.00 26.67 -1.08
C GLU A 481 -44.76 26.26 -1.89
N LEU A 482 -44.81 25.13 -2.61
CA LEU A 482 -43.76 24.72 -3.54
C LEU A 482 -43.90 25.49 -4.87
N ILE A 483 -43.47 26.77 -4.88
CA ILE A 483 -43.09 27.52 -6.09
C ILE A 483 -41.84 28.34 -5.80
#